data_AF-A0A0R3PBX6-F1
#
_entry.id   AF-A0A0R3PBX6-F1
#
_cell.length_a   1.000
_cell.length_b   1.000
_cell.length_c   1.000
_cell.angle_alpha   90.00
_cell.angle_beta   90.00
_cell.angle_gamma   90.00
#
_symmetry.space_group_name_H-M   'P 1'
#
loop_
_entity.id
_entity.type
_entity.pdbx_description
1 polymer ?
#
loop_
_entity_poly.entity_id
_entity_poly.type
_entity_poly.pdbx_seq_one_letter_code
_entity_poly.pdbx_strand_id
1 'polypeptide(L)'
;MKKNSVLVRVLQADGVDSREQISRMINAIASYTKGRQYLLGHVRAFITCVVPVLRGRRLPTSTQEQLIATLQKTSVRPLCQRELLQCGMLQWVVNLLESRTTPYATEYACSLAINLSLNSHSHSLQLRFADSLAAAACNVLSRDTHGVSMACYLLNSLVLVWLGCSRVRLRAKDTRLLDALRMRNMKKNCPLCELHIPYLLAVIFVPLRIPPTSPLEGRETDRMSGAFGREPLCHNHSRAKVQPWLIKLVHPALCTLTLTNRVSSCAVRMPINI
;
A
#
# COMPACT_ATOMS: atom_id res chain seq x y z
N MET A 1 -4.30 -24.22 -13.33
CA MET A 1 -2.92 -23.81 -12.93
C MET A 1 -2.18 -25.01 -12.39
N LYS A 2 -0.96 -25.30 -12.86
CA LYS A 2 -0.18 -26.47 -12.43
C LYS A 2 0.01 -26.44 -10.90
N LYS A 3 -0.51 -27.44 -10.20
CA LYS A 3 -0.39 -27.71 -8.75
C LYS A 3 1.06 -28.01 -8.29
N ASN A 4 2.08 -27.59 -9.06
CA ASN A 4 3.45 -28.12 -9.00
C ASN A 4 4.54 -27.04 -8.84
N SER A 5 4.20 -25.79 -8.49
CA SER A 5 5.25 -24.83 -8.12
C SER A 5 5.85 -25.25 -6.77
N VAL A 6 7.17 -25.44 -6.73
CA VAL A 6 7.92 -25.73 -5.50
C VAL A 6 7.62 -24.68 -4.43
N LEU A 7 7.50 -23.40 -4.84
CA LEU A 7 7.14 -22.31 -3.94
C LEU A 7 5.81 -22.56 -3.23
N VAL A 8 4.78 -23.00 -3.97
CA VAL A 8 3.46 -23.30 -3.42
C VAL A 8 3.56 -24.47 -2.44
N ARG A 9 4.28 -25.54 -2.82
CA ARG A 9 4.42 -26.73 -1.97
C ARG A 9 5.14 -26.41 -0.67
N VAL A 10 6.21 -25.60 -0.71
CA VAL A 10 6.97 -25.26 0.50
C VAL A 10 6.20 -24.25 1.36
N LEU A 11 5.50 -23.27 0.76
CA LEU A 11 4.67 -22.34 1.54
C LEU A 11 3.44 -22.99 2.16
N GLN A 12 2.95 -24.10 1.59
CA GLN A 12 1.84 -24.89 2.11
C GLN A 12 2.28 -26.09 2.96
N ALA A 13 3.60 -26.35 3.07
CA ALA A 13 4.11 -27.45 3.88
C ALA A 13 3.93 -27.18 5.38
N ASP A 14 3.81 -28.24 6.17
CA ASP A 14 3.58 -28.13 7.61
C ASP A 14 4.77 -27.51 8.37
N GLY A 15 5.98 -27.59 7.79
CA GLY A 15 7.20 -27.02 8.37
C GLY A 15 7.11 -25.50 8.57
N VAL A 16 7.07 -25.07 9.84
CA VAL A 16 7.04 -23.65 10.23
C VAL A 16 8.30 -22.92 9.77
N ASP A 17 9.48 -23.51 10.01
CA ASP A 17 10.76 -22.90 9.64
C ASP A 17 10.91 -22.76 8.12
N SER A 18 10.54 -23.80 7.37
CA SER A 18 10.60 -23.78 5.90
C SER A 18 9.70 -22.69 5.31
N ARG A 19 8.49 -22.50 5.85
CA ARG A 19 7.57 -21.44 5.43
C ARG A 19 8.13 -20.06 5.73
N GLU A 20 8.72 -19.88 6.90
CA GLU A 20 9.33 -18.61 7.28
C GLU A 20 10.52 -18.27 6.36
N GLN A 21 11.44 -19.23 6.15
CA GLN A 21 12.63 -18.99 5.32
C GLN A 21 12.26 -18.66 3.87
N ILE A 22 11.30 -19.38 3.29
CA ILE A 22 10.80 -19.05 1.95
C ILE A 22 10.11 -17.68 1.93
N SER A 23 9.35 -17.33 2.97
CA SER A 23 8.71 -16.02 3.07
C SER A 23 9.73 -14.88 3.16
N ARG A 24 10.82 -15.07 3.91
CA ARG A 24 11.96 -14.14 3.97
C ARG A 24 12.64 -14.03 2.61
N MET A 25 12.87 -15.14 1.93
CA MET A 25 13.49 -15.17 0.60
C MET A 25 12.64 -14.40 -0.43
N ILE A 26 11.34 -14.67 -0.53
CA ILE A 26 10.50 -13.95 -1.48
C ILE A 26 10.35 -12.47 -1.13
N ASN A 27 10.36 -12.12 0.16
CA ASN A 27 10.37 -10.72 0.60
C ASN A 27 11.66 -10.02 0.17
N ALA A 28 12.81 -10.69 0.30
CA ALA A 28 14.10 -10.19 -0.18
C ALA A 28 14.08 -9.97 -1.69
N ILE A 29 13.58 -10.95 -2.47
CA ILE A 29 13.39 -10.81 -3.93
C ILE A 29 12.51 -9.59 -4.24
N ALA A 30 11.40 -9.40 -3.53
CA ALA A 30 10.50 -8.26 -3.72
C ALA A 30 11.12 -6.90 -3.33
N SER A 31 12.21 -6.86 -2.56
CA SER A 31 12.95 -5.62 -2.29
C SER A 31 13.66 -5.08 -3.54
N TYR A 32 14.12 -5.96 -4.44
CA TYR A 32 14.82 -5.56 -5.66
C TYR A 32 13.89 -5.32 -6.84
N THR A 33 14.21 -4.32 -7.67
CA THR A 33 13.41 -4.00 -8.87
C THR A 33 13.31 -5.18 -9.82
N LYS A 34 14.42 -5.88 -10.09
CA LYS A 34 14.45 -7.08 -10.94
C LYS A 34 13.66 -8.24 -10.33
N GLY A 35 13.75 -8.42 -9.01
CA GLY A 35 12.97 -9.45 -8.32
C GLY A 35 11.46 -9.16 -8.37
N ARG A 36 11.03 -7.90 -8.19
CA ARG A 36 9.62 -7.53 -8.44
C ARG A 36 9.19 -7.80 -9.87
N GLN A 37 10.02 -7.47 -10.86
CA GLN A 37 9.72 -7.76 -12.27
C GLN A 37 9.50 -9.26 -12.50
N TYR A 38 10.36 -10.11 -11.92
CA TYR A 38 10.21 -11.56 -11.99
C TYR A 38 8.88 -12.04 -11.38
N LEU A 39 8.56 -11.59 -10.15
CA LEU A 39 7.30 -11.97 -9.49
C LEU A 39 6.08 -11.49 -10.27
N LEU A 40 6.15 -10.30 -10.86
CA LEU A 40 5.05 -9.72 -11.65
C LEU A 40 4.87 -10.39 -13.01
N GLY A 41 5.94 -10.92 -13.61
CA GLY A 41 5.85 -11.79 -14.78
C GLY A 41 4.99 -13.04 -14.52
N HIS A 42 4.86 -13.44 -13.26
CA HIS A 42 4.04 -14.56 -12.81
C HIS A 42 2.97 -14.15 -11.79
N VAL A 43 2.44 -12.91 -11.89
CA VAL A 43 1.59 -12.28 -10.86
C VAL A 43 0.43 -13.16 -10.38
N ARG A 44 -0.28 -13.83 -11.30
CA ARG A 44 -1.41 -14.71 -10.95
C ARG A 44 -0.95 -15.92 -10.13
N ALA A 45 0.12 -16.58 -10.56
CA ALA A 45 0.69 -17.72 -9.83
C ALA A 45 1.26 -17.31 -8.47
N PHE A 46 1.88 -16.14 -8.40
CA PHE A 46 2.39 -15.58 -7.16
C PHE A 46 1.26 -15.27 -6.17
N ILE A 47 0.21 -14.55 -6.58
CA ILE A 47 -0.88 -14.15 -5.69
C ILE A 47 -1.72 -15.36 -5.25
N THR A 48 -2.03 -16.28 -6.16
CA THR A 48 -2.73 -17.54 -5.82
C THR A 48 -1.93 -18.44 -4.90
N CYS A 49 -0.61 -18.27 -4.82
CA CYS A 49 0.24 -18.95 -3.85
C CYS A 49 0.19 -18.25 -2.48
N VAL A 50 0.45 -16.94 -2.45
CA VAL A 50 0.66 -16.19 -1.19
C VAL A 50 -0.63 -15.89 -0.44
N VAL A 51 -1.69 -15.50 -1.15
CA VAL A 51 -2.94 -15.05 -0.51
C VAL A 51 -3.62 -16.16 0.31
N PRO A 52 -3.75 -17.41 -0.17
CA PRO A 52 -4.31 -18.49 0.64
C PRO A 52 -3.49 -18.77 1.90
N VAL A 53 -2.15 -18.71 1.81
CA VAL A 53 -1.25 -18.92 2.95
C VAL A 53 -1.45 -17.83 4.00
N LEU A 54 -1.55 -16.56 3.59
CA LEU A 54 -1.87 -15.43 4.48
C LEU A 54 -3.23 -15.56 5.19
N ARG A 55 -4.18 -16.26 4.57
CA ARG A 55 -5.52 -16.54 5.12
C ARG A 55 -5.57 -17.83 5.93
N GLY A 56 -4.49 -18.61 5.92
CA GLY A 56 -4.39 -19.86 6.65
C GLY A 56 -4.55 -19.65 8.15
N ARG A 57 -5.26 -20.57 8.81
CA ARG A 57 -5.34 -20.59 10.27
C ARG A 57 -3.96 -20.96 10.83
N ARG A 58 -3.56 -20.32 11.94
CA ARG A 58 -2.28 -20.59 12.65
C ARG A 58 -1.02 -20.30 11.81
N LEU A 59 -1.04 -19.26 10.98
CA LEU A 59 0.16 -18.77 10.32
C LEU A 59 1.10 -18.14 11.37
N PRO A 60 2.38 -18.56 11.46
CA PRO A 60 3.35 -17.93 12.35
C PRO A 60 3.46 -16.42 12.07
N THR A 61 3.55 -15.62 13.13
CA THR A 61 3.61 -14.14 13.03
C THR A 61 4.73 -13.67 12.11
N SER A 62 5.93 -14.24 12.25
CA SER A 62 7.09 -13.95 11.40
C SER A 62 6.78 -14.20 9.92
N THR A 63 6.18 -15.34 9.59
CA THR A 63 5.80 -15.69 8.22
C THR A 63 4.76 -14.71 7.69
N GLN A 64 3.72 -14.39 8.47
CA GLN A 64 2.70 -13.43 8.10
C GLN A 64 3.30 -12.05 7.79
N GLU A 65 4.18 -11.56 8.64
CA GLU A 65 4.89 -10.28 8.47
C GLU A 65 5.67 -10.23 7.16
N GLN A 66 6.46 -11.26 6.86
CA GLN A 66 7.25 -11.32 5.63
C GLN A 66 6.37 -11.37 4.37
N LEU A 67 5.25 -12.11 4.42
CA LEU A 67 4.32 -12.20 3.30
C LEU A 67 3.56 -10.89 3.07
N ILE A 68 3.12 -10.20 4.13
CA ILE A 68 2.49 -8.87 4.02
C ILE A 68 3.49 -7.88 3.40
N ALA A 69 4.74 -7.87 3.87
CA ALA A 69 5.79 -7.02 3.31
C ALA A 69 6.04 -7.33 1.82
N THR A 70 6.03 -8.60 1.43
CA THR A 70 6.16 -9.02 0.03
C THR A 70 5.01 -8.50 -0.83
N LEU A 71 3.77 -8.65 -0.37
CA LEU A 71 2.59 -8.13 -1.08
C LEU A 71 2.62 -6.61 -1.17
N GLN A 72 2.99 -5.92 -0.10
CA GLN A 72 3.15 -4.47 -0.11
C GLN A 72 4.16 -4.04 -1.19
N LYS A 73 5.36 -4.62 -1.20
CA LYS A 73 6.43 -4.25 -2.15
C LYS A 73 6.05 -4.50 -3.60
N THR A 74 5.32 -5.58 -3.88
CA THR A 74 4.84 -5.88 -5.24
C THR A 74 3.63 -5.03 -5.63
N SER A 75 2.80 -4.62 -4.66
CA SER A 75 1.61 -3.76 -4.86
C SER A 75 1.93 -2.31 -5.25
N VAL A 76 3.20 -1.91 -5.31
CA VAL A 76 3.59 -0.62 -5.92
C VAL A 76 3.25 -0.56 -7.41
N ARG A 77 3.01 -1.71 -8.06
CA ARG A 77 2.62 -1.81 -9.47
C ARG A 77 1.11 -2.00 -9.63
N PRO A 78 0.44 -1.24 -10.51
CA PRO A 78 -1.00 -1.35 -10.73
C PRO A 78 -1.49 -2.74 -11.12
N LEU A 79 -0.68 -3.50 -11.86
CA LEU A 79 -1.01 -4.89 -12.22
C LEU A 79 -1.22 -5.77 -10.99
N CYS A 80 -0.32 -5.70 -10.01
CA CYS A 80 -0.44 -6.45 -8.76
C CYS A 80 -1.63 -5.97 -7.92
N GLN A 81 -1.85 -4.65 -7.84
CA GLN A 81 -3.00 -4.07 -7.12
C GLN A 81 -4.32 -4.64 -7.64
N ARG A 82 -4.52 -4.70 -8.97
CA ARG A 82 -5.76 -5.23 -9.56
C ARG A 82 -5.99 -6.69 -9.19
N GLU A 83 -4.96 -7.53 -9.29
CA GLU A 83 -5.05 -8.96 -8.95
C GLU A 83 -5.29 -9.17 -7.44
N LEU A 84 -4.67 -8.35 -6.57
CA LEU A 84 -4.93 -8.37 -5.13
C LEU A 84 -6.36 -7.92 -4.78
N LEU A 85 -6.87 -6.88 -5.46
CA LEU A 85 -8.25 -6.40 -5.29
C LEU A 85 -9.26 -7.47 -5.71
N GLN A 86 -9.03 -8.15 -6.84
CA GLN A 86 -9.85 -9.28 -7.29
C GLN A 86 -9.85 -10.43 -6.28
N CYS A 87 -8.73 -10.65 -5.59
CA CYS A 87 -8.64 -11.63 -4.51
C CYS A 87 -9.28 -11.16 -3.20
N GLY A 88 -9.87 -9.96 -3.12
CA GLY A 88 -10.48 -9.40 -1.91
C GLY A 88 -9.48 -8.93 -0.86
N MET A 89 -8.26 -8.59 -1.25
CA MET A 89 -7.19 -8.25 -0.29
C MET A 89 -7.38 -6.91 0.41
N LEU A 90 -8.15 -5.98 -0.17
CA LEU A 90 -8.48 -4.72 0.52
C LEU A 90 -9.32 -5.00 1.77
N GLN A 91 -10.36 -5.81 1.68
CA GLN A 91 -11.17 -6.17 2.84
C GLN A 91 -10.34 -6.94 3.87
N TRP A 92 -9.49 -7.87 3.41
CA TRP A 92 -8.62 -8.63 4.29
C TRP A 92 -7.66 -7.75 5.09
N VAL A 93 -7.00 -6.77 4.44
CA VAL A 93 -6.05 -5.88 5.12
C VAL A 93 -6.76 -4.93 6.08
N VAL A 94 -7.97 -4.48 5.77
CA VAL A 94 -8.81 -3.68 6.68
C VAL A 94 -9.10 -4.47 7.95
N ASN A 95 -9.58 -5.72 7.83
CA ASN A 95 -9.84 -6.58 8.98
C ASN A 95 -8.56 -6.86 9.80
N LEU A 96 -7.42 -7.03 9.13
CA LEU A 96 -6.14 -7.18 9.79
C LEU A 96 -5.77 -5.94 10.62
N LEU A 97 -6.00 -4.74 10.08
CA LEU A 97 -5.74 -3.47 10.76
C LEU A 97 -6.72 -3.15 11.90
N GLU A 98 -7.93 -3.72 11.89
CA GLU A 98 -8.85 -3.68 13.03
C GLU A 98 -8.36 -4.55 14.20
N SER A 99 -7.66 -5.64 13.92
CA SER A 99 -7.06 -6.50 14.95
C SER A 99 -5.74 -5.94 15.50
N ARG A 100 -5.32 -6.37 16.69
CA ARG A 100 -3.98 -6.05 17.20
C ARG A 100 -2.94 -6.79 16.36
N THR A 101 -2.02 -6.03 15.78
CA THR A 101 -0.90 -6.53 14.98
C THR A 101 0.40 -5.94 15.48
N THR A 102 1.52 -6.59 15.17
CA THR A 102 2.85 -6.06 15.50
C THR A 102 3.09 -4.73 14.78
N PRO A 103 4.01 -3.87 15.27
CA PRO A 103 4.36 -2.64 14.59
C PRO A 103 4.82 -2.87 13.14
N TYR A 104 5.61 -3.91 12.91
CA TYR A 104 6.07 -4.31 11.58
C TYR A 104 4.91 -4.68 10.65
N ALA A 105 4.02 -5.57 11.09
CA ALA A 105 2.83 -5.94 10.30
C ALA A 105 1.93 -4.73 10.02
N THR A 106 1.76 -3.84 11.01
CA THR A 106 0.96 -2.62 10.87
C THR A 106 1.51 -1.72 9.77
N GLU A 107 2.81 -1.46 9.74
CA GLU A 107 3.44 -0.59 8.75
C GLU A 107 3.23 -1.11 7.32
N TYR A 108 3.52 -2.40 7.08
CA TYR A 108 3.34 -2.97 5.76
C TYR A 108 1.86 -3.13 5.38
N ALA A 109 0.98 -3.43 6.34
CA ALA A 109 -0.47 -3.50 6.11
C ALA A 109 -1.07 -2.13 5.77
N CYS A 110 -0.71 -1.06 6.49
CA CYS A 110 -1.14 0.29 6.17
C CYS A 110 -0.64 0.72 4.78
N SER A 111 0.62 0.45 4.46
CA SER A 111 1.20 0.76 3.14
C SER A 111 0.52 -0.02 2.02
N LEU A 112 0.22 -1.30 2.24
CA LEU A 112 -0.54 -2.13 1.30
C LEU A 112 -1.96 -1.58 1.11
N ALA A 113 -2.65 -1.23 2.20
CA ALA A 113 -3.99 -0.65 2.15
C ALA A 113 -4.03 0.67 1.37
N ILE A 114 -3.03 1.54 1.54
CA ILE A 114 -2.86 2.77 0.74
C ILE A 114 -2.73 2.41 -0.75
N ASN A 115 -1.80 1.52 -1.11
CA ASN A 115 -1.57 1.13 -2.51
C ASN A 115 -2.85 0.58 -3.17
N LEU A 116 -3.60 -0.25 -2.45
CA LEU A 116 -4.85 -0.83 -2.96
C LEU A 116 -5.96 0.23 -3.08
N SER A 117 -6.05 1.17 -2.13
CA SER A 117 -7.10 2.20 -2.09
C SER A 117 -6.89 3.32 -3.10
N LEU A 118 -5.66 3.53 -3.57
CA LEU A 118 -5.34 4.49 -4.64
C LEU A 118 -5.67 3.95 -6.04
N ASN A 119 -5.95 2.66 -6.18
CA ASN A 119 -6.37 2.07 -7.45
C ASN A 119 -7.86 2.33 -7.70
N SER A 120 -8.24 2.78 -8.89
CA SER A 120 -9.63 3.09 -9.24
C SER A 120 -10.60 1.90 -9.09
N HIS A 121 -10.11 0.66 -9.27
CA HIS A 121 -10.91 -0.56 -9.09
C HIS A 121 -11.36 -0.78 -7.64
N SER A 122 -10.75 -0.07 -6.68
CA SER A 122 -11.12 -0.16 -5.27
C SER A 122 -12.29 0.75 -4.88
N HIS A 123 -12.68 1.72 -5.71
CA HIS A 123 -13.66 2.74 -5.32
C HIS A 123 -15.02 2.15 -4.91
N SER A 124 -15.54 1.18 -5.67
CA SER A 124 -16.80 0.49 -5.34
C SER A 124 -16.69 -0.29 -4.03
N LEU A 125 -15.54 -0.91 -3.76
CA LEU A 125 -15.28 -1.62 -2.50
C LEU A 125 -15.19 -0.63 -1.33
N GLN A 126 -14.53 0.52 -1.51
CA GLN A 126 -14.44 1.55 -0.48
C GLN A 126 -15.81 2.14 -0.12
N LEU A 127 -16.71 2.28 -1.10
CA LEU A 127 -18.10 2.66 -0.85
C LEU A 127 -18.87 1.55 -0.11
N ARG A 128 -18.59 0.27 -0.39
CA ARG A 128 -19.28 -0.85 0.26
C ARG A 128 -18.84 -1.06 1.71
N PHE A 129 -17.56 -0.91 1.99
CA PHE A 129 -16.95 -1.21 3.30
C PHE A 129 -16.55 0.06 4.07
N ALA A 130 -17.23 1.19 3.83
CA ALA A 130 -16.89 2.47 4.43
C ALA A 130 -16.88 2.44 5.97
N ASP A 131 -17.78 1.66 6.57
CA ASP A 131 -17.87 1.46 8.01
C ASP A 131 -16.60 0.78 8.57
N SER A 132 -16.17 -0.33 7.98
CA SER A 132 -14.93 -1.03 8.35
C SER A 132 -13.68 -0.17 8.10
N LEU A 133 -13.65 0.60 7.01
CA LEU A 133 -12.53 1.53 6.76
C LEU A 133 -12.41 2.59 7.85
N ALA A 134 -13.52 3.18 8.28
CA ALA A 134 -13.53 4.15 9.37
C ALA A 134 -13.13 3.53 10.72
N ALA A 135 -13.62 2.32 11.00
CA ALA A 135 -13.27 1.57 12.22
C ALA A 135 -11.77 1.20 12.26
N ALA A 136 -11.23 0.66 11.16
CA ALA A 136 -9.81 0.36 11.02
C ALA A 136 -8.94 1.61 11.18
N ALA A 137 -9.32 2.73 10.55
CA ALA A 137 -8.62 4.01 10.70
C ALA A 137 -8.60 4.46 12.16
N CYS A 138 -9.74 4.39 12.85
CA CYS A 138 -9.83 4.72 14.27
C CYS A 138 -8.92 3.84 15.12
N ASN A 139 -8.94 2.52 14.88
CA ASN A 139 -8.13 1.57 15.63
C ASN A 139 -6.63 1.83 15.44
N VAL A 140 -6.21 2.06 14.21
CA VAL A 140 -4.81 2.33 13.87
C VAL A 140 -4.35 3.67 14.45
N LEU A 141 -5.16 4.73 14.37
CA LEU A 141 -4.86 6.02 15.01
C LEU A 141 -4.83 5.94 16.54
N SER A 142 -5.56 5.02 17.15
CA SER A 142 -5.58 4.86 18.60
C SER A 142 -4.32 4.19 19.15
N ARG A 143 -3.44 3.67 18.27
CA ARG A 143 -2.14 3.10 18.66
C ARG A 143 -1.17 4.22 19.02
N ASP A 144 -0.46 4.06 20.13
CA ASP A 144 0.66 4.94 20.48
C ASP A 144 1.89 4.55 19.65
N THR A 145 2.07 5.28 18.55
CA THR A 145 3.19 5.07 17.62
C THR A 145 4.04 6.33 17.50
N HIS A 146 3.99 7.21 18.50
CA HIS A 146 4.81 8.41 18.54
C HIS A 146 6.25 8.01 18.88
N GLY A 147 7.25 8.63 18.22
CA GLY A 147 8.67 8.32 18.43
C GLY A 147 9.26 7.22 17.53
N VAL A 148 8.44 6.38 16.89
CA VAL A 148 8.89 5.52 15.79
C VAL A 148 8.91 6.32 14.51
N SER A 149 10.11 6.54 13.95
CA SER A 149 10.28 7.24 12.67
C SER A 149 9.35 6.66 11.61
N MET A 150 8.54 7.52 10.97
CA MET A 150 7.59 7.22 9.88
C MET A 150 6.23 6.62 10.25
N ALA A 151 6.01 6.14 11.48
CA ALA A 151 4.71 5.55 11.83
C ALA A 151 3.56 6.57 11.69
N CYS A 152 3.66 7.72 12.34
CA CYS A 152 2.61 8.75 12.27
C CYS A 152 2.35 9.27 10.84
N TYR A 153 3.41 9.42 10.04
CA TYR A 153 3.28 9.83 8.65
C TYR A 153 2.42 8.83 7.87
N LEU A 154 2.74 7.55 7.97
CA LEU A 154 2.04 6.49 7.26
C LEU A 154 0.59 6.33 7.71
N LEU A 155 0.32 6.35 9.03
CA LEU A 155 -1.04 6.24 9.56
C LEU A 155 -1.91 7.42 9.10
N ASN A 156 -1.34 8.64 9.14
CA ASN A 156 -2.05 9.83 8.69
C ASN A 156 -2.32 9.79 7.17
N SER A 157 -1.37 9.28 6.37
CA SER A 157 -1.56 9.06 4.93
C SER A 157 -2.66 8.03 4.65
N LEU A 158 -2.72 6.93 5.40
CA LEU A 158 -3.79 5.93 5.26
C LEU A 158 -5.16 6.57 5.50
N VAL A 159 -5.30 7.31 6.60
CA VAL A 159 -6.54 7.99 6.96
C VAL A 159 -6.93 9.01 5.90
N LEU A 160 -5.97 9.79 5.40
CA LEU A 160 -6.22 10.73 4.31
C LEU A 160 -6.78 10.03 3.06
N VAL A 161 -6.15 8.94 2.64
CA VAL A 161 -6.56 8.18 1.45
C VAL A 161 -7.98 7.66 1.60
N TRP A 162 -8.32 7.08 2.76
CA TRP A 162 -9.67 6.58 3.00
C TRP A 162 -10.71 7.69 3.17
N LEU A 163 -10.35 8.83 3.77
CA LEU A 163 -11.18 10.03 3.78
C LEU A 163 -11.39 10.64 2.39
N GLY A 164 -10.66 10.18 1.37
CA GLY A 164 -10.96 10.44 -0.04
C GLY A 164 -12.37 9.96 -0.43
N CYS A 165 -12.83 8.85 0.16
CA CYS A 165 -14.17 8.32 -0.04
C CYS A 165 -15.22 9.14 0.76
N SER A 166 -16.21 9.71 0.07
CA SER A 166 -17.26 10.52 0.69
C SER A 166 -18.06 9.78 1.75
N ARG A 167 -18.34 8.48 1.51
CA ARG A 167 -19.05 7.65 2.48
C ARG A 167 -18.21 7.39 3.73
N VAL A 168 -16.89 7.23 3.61
CA VAL A 168 -16.00 7.13 4.78
C VAL A 168 -16.00 8.42 5.58
N ARG A 169 -16.00 9.60 4.93
CA ARG A 169 -16.13 10.88 5.65
C ARG A 169 -17.44 11.01 6.42
N LEU A 170 -18.54 10.57 5.83
CA LEU A 170 -19.84 10.53 6.52
C LEU A 170 -19.74 9.66 7.76
N ARG A 171 -19.22 8.42 7.62
CA ARG A 171 -19.02 7.51 8.75
C ARG A 171 -18.03 8.03 9.77
N ALA A 172 -17.01 8.77 9.38
CA ALA A 172 -16.04 9.34 10.30
C ALA A 172 -16.70 10.28 11.33
N LYS A 173 -17.80 10.96 10.97
CA LYS A 173 -18.56 11.84 11.86
C LYS A 173 -19.39 11.07 12.90
N ASP A 174 -19.90 9.91 12.50
CA ASP A 174 -20.78 9.08 13.32
C ASP A 174 -20.01 8.00 14.10
N THR A 175 -18.71 7.87 13.84
CA THR A 175 -17.83 6.88 14.48
C THR A 175 -16.76 7.55 15.33
N ARG A 176 -16.06 6.74 16.12
CA ARG A 176 -14.97 7.17 17.00
C ARG A 176 -13.74 7.74 16.25
N LEU A 177 -13.74 7.73 14.93
CA LEU A 177 -12.65 8.25 14.12
C LEU A 177 -12.47 9.77 14.30
N LEU A 178 -13.57 10.54 14.32
CA LEU A 178 -13.51 11.98 14.58
C LEU A 178 -12.92 12.27 15.97
N ASP A 179 -13.34 11.52 16.98
CA ASP A 179 -12.82 11.69 18.35
C ASP A 179 -11.36 11.29 18.44
N ALA A 180 -10.93 10.21 17.78
CA ALA A 180 -9.53 9.81 17.73
C ALA A 180 -8.64 10.90 17.10
N LEU A 181 -9.12 11.55 16.03
CA LEU A 181 -8.42 12.67 15.40
C LEU A 181 -8.39 13.91 16.31
N ARG A 182 -9.50 14.26 16.96
CA ARG A 182 -9.56 15.37 17.93
C ARG A 182 -8.59 15.14 19.08
N MET A 183 -8.58 13.94 19.66
CA MET A 183 -7.66 13.55 20.72
C MET A 183 -6.20 13.68 20.29
N ARG A 184 -5.84 13.20 19.08
CA ARG A 184 -4.48 13.39 18.53
C ARG A 184 -4.14 14.86 18.29
N ASN A 185 -5.12 15.67 17.85
CA ASN A 185 -4.95 17.10 17.62
C ASN A 185 -4.73 17.89 18.91
N MET A 186 -5.35 17.47 20.02
CA MET A 186 -5.16 18.09 21.32
C MET A 186 -3.81 17.73 21.92
N LYS A 187 -3.42 16.45 21.82
CA LYS A 187 -2.17 15.94 22.40
C LYS A 187 -0.91 16.45 21.70
N LYS A 188 -0.94 16.60 20.36
CA LYS A 188 0.19 17.09 19.54
C LYS A 188 1.54 16.41 19.84
N ASN A 189 1.53 15.10 20.09
CA ASN A 189 2.71 14.35 20.51
C ASN A 189 3.91 14.35 19.53
N CYS A 190 3.74 14.82 18.29
CA CYS A 190 4.86 14.96 17.34
C CYS A 190 4.58 15.98 16.23
N PRO A 191 5.63 16.52 15.56
CA PRO A 191 5.48 17.53 14.49
C PRO A 191 4.61 17.09 13.31
N LEU A 192 4.61 15.80 12.99
CA LEU A 192 3.75 15.23 11.94
C LEU A 192 2.27 15.29 12.32
N CYS A 193 1.94 15.11 13.59
CA CYS A 193 0.56 15.22 14.04
C CYS A 193 0.10 16.67 14.07
N GLU A 194 0.97 17.60 14.47
CA GLU A 194 0.70 19.04 14.41
C GLU A 194 0.38 19.52 12.99
N LEU A 195 1.07 18.96 11.99
CA LEU A 195 0.86 19.31 10.59
C LEU A 195 -0.35 18.60 9.97
N HIS A 196 -0.44 17.27 10.11
CA HIS A 196 -1.39 16.47 9.34
C HIS A 196 -2.79 16.41 9.97
N ILE A 197 -2.89 16.33 11.30
CA ILE A 197 -4.18 16.08 11.96
C ILE A 197 -5.19 17.23 11.75
N PRO A 198 -4.82 18.53 11.84
CA PRO A 198 -5.73 19.61 11.51
C PRO A 198 -6.29 19.51 10.09
N TYR A 199 -5.44 19.10 9.13
CA TYR A 199 -5.85 18.89 7.75
C TYR A 199 -6.83 17.72 7.60
N LEU A 200 -6.58 16.59 8.27
CA LEU A 200 -7.50 15.44 8.27
C LEU A 200 -8.87 15.81 8.86
N LEU A 201 -8.88 16.60 9.95
CA LEU A 201 -10.11 17.13 10.53
C LEU A 201 -10.85 18.02 9.53
N ALA A 202 -10.16 18.94 8.85
CA ALA A 202 -10.76 19.78 7.82
C ALA A 202 -11.38 18.97 6.68
N VAL A 203 -10.70 17.91 6.21
CA VAL A 203 -11.19 17.00 5.16
C VAL A 203 -12.49 16.29 5.55
N ILE A 204 -12.75 16.00 6.82
CA ILE A 204 -14.02 15.38 7.24
C ILE A 204 -15.20 16.32 7.01
N PHE A 205 -15.00 17.62 7.21
CA PHE A 205 -16.07 18.63 7.07
C PHE A 205 -16.13 19.25 5.68
N VAL A 206 -15.02 19.27 4.94
CA VAL A 206 -14.91 19.85 3.59
C VAL A 206 -14.82 18.76 2.53
N PRO A 207 -15.68 18.75 1.49
CA PRO A 207 -15.59 17.77 0.42
C PRO A 207 -14.27 17.88 -0.36
N LEU A 208 -13.49 16.80 -0.43
CA LEU A 208 -12.38 16.70 -1.38
C LEU A 208 -12.92 16.68 -2.81
N ARG A 209 -12.52 17.66 -3.63
CA ARG A 209 -12.69 17.61 -5.09
C ARG A 209 -11.58 16.75 -5.68
N ILE A 210 -11.79 15.44 -5.75
CA ILE A 210 -10.90 14.53 -6.50
C ILE A 210 -11.42 14.50 -7.95
N PRO A 211 -10.67 14.99 -8.95
CA PRO A 211 -11.10 14.90 -10.34
C PRO A 211 -11.17 13.42 -10.76
N PRO A 212 -12.18 13.00 -11.54
CA PRO A 212 -12.27 11.64 -12.03
C PRO A 212 -11.07 11.32 -12.93
N THR A 213 -10.43 10.17 -12.70
CA THR A 213 -9.46 9.62 -13.63
C THR A 213 -10.23 9.06 -14.84
N SER A 214 -10.09 9.72 -15.99
CA SER A 214 -10.72 9.28 -17.23
C SER A 214 -10.18 7.91 -17.67
N PRO A 215 -11.03 7.00 -18.21
CA PRO A 215 -10.57 5.78 -18.84
C PRO A 215 -9.94 6.11 -20.19
N LEU A 216 -8.73 5.60 -20.46
CA LEU A 216 -8.17 5.56 -21.80
C LEU A 216 -8.65 4.28 -22.49
N GLU A 217 -9.78 4.36 -23.19
CA GLU A 217 -10.17 3.38 -24.22
C GLU A 217 -9.92 3.98 -25.61
N GLY A 218 -9.41 3.14 -26.50
CA GLY A 218 -8.66 3.54 -27.69
C GLY A 218 -9.47 4.05 -28.88
N ARG A 219 -8.72 4.60 -29.83
CA ARG A 219 -9.06 4.67 -31.25
C ARG A 219 -7.78 4.58 -32.08
N GLU A 220 -7.65 3.47 -32.80
CA GLU A 220 -6.81 3.36 -34.00
C GLU A 220 -7.45 4.14 -35.15
N THR A 221 -6.63 4.80 -35.99
CA THR A 221 -6.74 4.80 -37.46
C THR A 221 -5.45 5.38 -38.09
N ASP A 222 -4.67 4.50 -38.71
CA ASP A 222 -4.04 4.57 -40.05
C ASP A 222 -3.81 5.93 -40.77
N ARG A 223 -2.54 6.25 -41.12
CA ARG A 223 -1.97 6.25 -42.50
C ARG A 223 -0.58 6.90 -42.59
N MET A 224 0.12 6.49 -43.64
CA MET A 224 1.57 6.47 -43.91
C MET A 224 2.09 7.70 -44.70
N SER A 225 3.42 7.92 -44.62
CA SER A 225 4.35 8.50 -45.62
C SER A 225 4.81 9.97 -45.49
N GLY A 226 6.15 10.19 -45.49
CA GLY A 226 6.78 11.40 -46.05
C GLY A 226 7.90 12.11 -45.26
N ALA A 227 9.15 11.70 -45.50
CA ALA A 227 10.44 12.43 -45.54
C ALA A 227 10.74 13.77 -44.78
N PHE A 228 11.91 13.74 -44.10
CA PHE A 228 12.99 14.75 -43.97
C PHE A 228 12.75 16.19 -43.46
N GLY A 229 13.39 16.50 -42.32
CA GLY A 229 14.22 17.71 -42.17
C GLY A 229 13.68 18.89 -41.35
N ARG A 230 14.34 19.13 -40.20
CA ARG A 230 14.39 20.34 -39.34
C ARG A 230 13.21 20.61 -38.40
N GLU A 231 13.59 21.23 -37.28
CA GLU A 231 12.86 21.47 -36.02
C GLU A 231 11.38 21.85 -36.14
N PRO A 232 10.61 21.60 -35.06
CA PRO A 232 9.84 22.74 -34.54
C PRO A 232 9.73 22.81 -33.01
N LEU A 233 9.69 24.06 -32.53
CA LEU A 233 8.85 24.48 -31.41
C LEU A 233 7.41 23.99 -31.61
N CYS A 234 6.79 23.33 -30.61
CA CYS A 234 5.51 23.76 -30.04
C CYS A 234 4.95 22.81 -28.97
N HIS A 235 4.40 23.49 -27.96
CA HIS A 235 3.32 23.16 -27.04
C HIS A 235 2.57 21.82 -27.09
N ASN A 236 2.21 21.43 -25.85
CA ASN A 236 1.04 20.66 -25.41
C ASN A 236 1.09 19.13 -25.54
N HIS A 237 1.44 18.50 -24.41
CA HIS A 237 0.72 17.30 -24.00
C HIS A 237 0.43 17.30 -22.50
N SER A 238 -0.86 17.13 -22.21
CA SER A 238 -1.55 17.27 -20.94
C SER A 238 -0.96 16.41 -19.82
N ARG A 239 -0.18 17.03 -18.93
CA ARG A 239 0.05 16.49 -17.59
C ARG A 239 -1.29 16.42 -16.88
N ALA A 240 -1.76 15.21 -16.59
CA ALA A 240 -2.77 14.99 -15.56
C ALA A 240 -2.33 15.75 -14.31
N LYS A 241 -3.05 16.83 -13.98
CA LYS A 241 -2.79 17.66 -12.81
C LYS A 241 -3.16 16.88 -11.55
N VAL A 242 -2.28 15.97 -11.14
CA VAL A 242 -2.23 15.51 -9.75
C VAL A 242 -1.88 16.73 -8.92
N GLN A 243 -2.74 17.06 -7.95
CA GLN A 243 -2.58 18.22 -7.07
C GLN A 243 -1.17 18.22 -6.44
N PRO A 244 -0.39 19.32 -6.52
CA PRO A 244 0.99 19.38 -6.04
C PRO A 244 1.18 18.98 -4.57
N TRP A 245 0.14 19.13 -3.74
CA TRP A 245 0.17 18.75 -2.32
C TRP A 245 0.01 17.24 -2.09
N LEU A 246 -0.73 16.51 -2.94
CA LEU A 246 -0.85 15.05 -2.88
C LEU A 246 0.51 14.40 -3.16
N ILE A 247 1.29 15.02 -4.05
CA ILE A 247 2.70 14.66 -4.26
C ILE A 247 3.47 14.95 -2.97
N LYS A 248 3.42 16.15 -2.38
CA LYS A 248 4.18 16.41 -1.12
C LYS A 248 3.78 15.52 0.08
N LEU A 249 2.52 15.06 0.17
CA LEU A 249 2.00 14.22 1.26
C LEU A 249 2.12 12.71 1.03
N VAL A 250 2.20 12.23 -0.23
CA VAL A 250 2.29 10.79 -0.58
C VAL A 250 3.65 10.41 -1.18
N HIS A 251 4.36 11.37 -1.79
CA HIS A 251 5.67 11.16 -2.40
C HIS A 251 6.75 10.77 -1.38
N PRO A 252 6.78 11.28 -0.13
CA PRO A 252 7.68 10.72 0.87
C PRO A 252 7.35 9.25 1.20
N ALA A 253 6.10 8.80 1.16
CA ALA A 253 5.75 7.38 1.32
C ALA A 253 6.36 6.55 0.18
N LEU A 254 6.19 7.02 -1.06
CA LEU A 254 6.71 6.34 -2.25
C LEU A 254 8.24 6.42 -2.37
N CYS A 255 8.87 7.53 -1.95
CA CYS A 255 10.34 7.73 -1.98
C CYS A 255 11.07 7.16 -0.76
N THR A 256 10.43 7.08 0.41
CA THR A 256 11.06 6.47 1.60
C THR A 256 11.00 4.94 1.54
N LEU A 257 10.01 4.38 0.82
CA LEU A 257 9.98 2.97 0.40
C LEU A 257 11.13 2.60 -0.58
N THR A 258 11.77 3.59 -1.23
CA THR A 258 13.04 3.39 -1.94
C THR A 258 14.28 3.61 -1.07
N LEU A 259 14.19 4.25 0.08
CA LEU A 259 15.33 4.47 1.00
C LEU A 259 15.57 3.29 1.95
N THR A 260 14.55 2.50 2.29
CA THR A 260 14.77 1.18 2.92
C THR A 260 15.60 0.23 2.05
N ASN A 261 15.64 0.45 0.72
CA ASN A 261 16.56 -0.25 -0.19
C ASN A 261 18.02 0.24 -0.13
N ARG A 262 18.34 1.37 0.53
CA ARG A 262 19.73 1.82 0.72
C ARG A 262 20.39 1.24 1.98
N VAL A 263 19.61 0.88 3.01
CA VAL A 263 20.18 0.33 4.25
C VAL A 263 20.57 -1.15 4.12
N SER A 264 20.02 -1.89 3.15
CA SER A 264 20.45 -3.26 2.85
C SER A 264 21.73 -3.36 2.00
N SER A 265 22.37 -2.23 1.67
CA SER A 265 23.62 -2.20 0.90
C SER A 265 24.87 -1.90 1.76
N CYS A 266 24.72 -1.73 3.07
CA CYS A 266 25.85 -1.78 3.99
C CYS A 266 26.09 -3.23 4.41
N ALA A 267 27.06 -3.84 3.73
CA ALA A 267 27.66 -5.11 4.10
C ALA A 267 28.01 -5.15 5.60
N VAL A 268 27.43 -6.11 6.33
CA VAL A 268 28.13 -6.68 7.47
C VAL A 268 29.23 -7.55 6.89
N ARG A 269 30.44 -6.96 6.77
CA ARG A 269 31.69 -7.72 6.74
C ARG A 269 31.70 -8.55 8.02
N MET A 270 31.54 -9.86 7.90
CA MET A 270 32.01 -10.77 8.94
C MET A 270 33.54 -10.72 8.93
N PRO A 271 34.22 -10.53 10.07
CA PRO A 271 35.62 -10.86 10.17
C PRO A 271 35.73 -12.40 10.20
N ILE A 272 36.29 -12.95 9.12
CA ILE A 272 36.89 -14.29 9.15
C ILE A 272 38.23 -14.10 9.87
N ASN A 273 38.35 -14.65 11.07
CA ASN A 273 39.67 -14.89 11.68
C ASN A 273 40.04 -16.34 11.36
N ILE A 274 41.11 -16.48 10.58
CA ILE A 274 42.05 -17.62 10.64
C ILE A 274 43.07 -17.27 11.71
#